data_AF-A0A0L0UL79-F1
#
_entry.id   AF-A0A0L0UL79-F1
#
_cell.length_a   1.000
_cell.length_b   1.000
_cell.length_c   1.000
_cell.angle_alpha   90.00
_cell.angle_beta   90.00
_cell.angle_gamma   90.00
#
_symmetry.space_group_name_H-M   'P 1'
#
loop_
_entity.id
_entity.type
_entity.pdbx_description
1 polymer ?
#
loop_
_entity_poly.entity_id
_entity_poly.type
_entity_poly.pdbx_seq_one_letter_code
_entity_poly.pdbx_strand_id
1 'polypeptide(L)'
;EDKEEKEEEELAYHTILNSILPDSVRVLAWSPVHADFDARFSCSARHYKYFFSLYESPSSPALDIEAMRLAAGRLVGEHDFRNFCRIDPSKQLDNFHRRIISAEINPVDNLPTSSPPVLSPVEQGNTTRPAVYPESLSPQTNRLFVFDLVGTAFLYTM
;
A
#
# COMPACT_ATOMS: atom_id res chain seq x y z
N GLU A 1 28.49 31.15 -36.00
CA GLU A 1 27.15 31.33 -35.43
C GLU A 1 26.97 30.25 -34.40
N ASP A 2 27.31 30.57 -33.15
CA ASP A 2 27.11 29.66 -32.02
C ASP A 2 25.64 29.72 -31.64
N LYS A 3 24.94 28.58 -31.79
CA LYS A 3 23.57 28.43 -31.29
C LYS A 3 23.67 28.25 -29.78
N GLU A 4 23.28 29.27 -29.02
CA GLU A 4 22.99 29.12 -27.60
C GLU A 4 21.90 28.06 -27.42
N GLU A 5 22.28 26.89 -26.91
CA GLU A 5 21.34 25.90 -26.41
C GLU A 5 20.64 26.53 -25.19
N LYS A 6 19.37 26.92 -25.36
CA LYS A 6 18.52 27.29 -24.22
C LYS A 6 18.36 26.07 -23.34
N GLU A 7 18.91 26.11 -22.13
CA GLU A 7 18.56 25.17 -21.08
C GLU A 7 17.02 25.25 -20.90
N GLU A 8 16.33 24.16 -21.26
CA GLU A 8 14.90 24.05 -21.02
C GLU A 8 14.67 24.01 -19.51
N GLU A 9 14.04 25.06 -18.98
CA GLU A 9 13.74 25.17 -17.56
C GLU A 9 12.82 24.02 -17.14
N GLU A 10 13.27 23.24 -16.18
CA GLU A 10 12.58 22.05 -15.70
C GLU A 10 11.24 22.42 -15.06
N LEU A 11 10.15 21.83 -15.55
CA LEU A 11 8.80 22.16 -15.08
C LEU A 11 8.54 21.57 -13.68
N ALA A 12 7.70 22.26 -12.90
CA ALA A 12 7.18 21.75 -11.63
C ALA A 12 6.11 20.65 -11.84
N TYR A 13 6.51 19.52 -12.42
CA TYR A 13 5.61 18.45 -12.88
C TYR A 13 4.60 17.99 -11.82
N HIS A 14 5.06 17.73 -10.60
CA HIS A 14 4.20 17.27 -9.51
C HIS A 14 3.11 18.29 -9.16
N THR A 15 3.42 19.60 -9.12
CA THR A 15 2.45 20.66 -8.86
C THR A 15 1.41 20.76 -9.99
N ILE A 16 1.88 20.74 -11.24
CA ILE A 16 1.02 20.85 -12.42
C ILE A 16 0.05 19.66 -12.46
N LEU A 17 0.58 18.43 -12.35
CA LEU A 17 -0.23 17.21 -12.39
C LEU A 17 -1.20 17.12 -11.20
N ASN A 18 -0.75 17.41 -9.98
CA ASN A 18 -1.62 17.35 -8.80
C ASN A 18 -2.74 18.40 -8.81
N SER A 19 -2.63 19.47 -9.61
CA SER A 19 -3.70 20.49 -9.72
C SER A 19 -4.91 20.03 -10.52
N ILE A 20 -4.76 19.00 -11.37
CA ILE A 20 -5.84 18.44 -12.21
C ILE A 20 -6.29 17.04 -11.77
N LEU A 21 -5.52 16.39 -10.87
CA LEU A 21 -5.86 15.07 -10.34
C LEU A 21 -6.88 15.17 -9.19
N PRO A 22 -7.79 14.20 -9.05
CA PRO A 22 -8.70 14.14 -7.90
C PRO A 22 -7.93 13.96 -6.59
N ASP A 23 -8.54 14.32 -5.47
CA ASP A 23 -7.89 14.28 -4.15
C ASP A 23 -7.37 12.90 -3.72
N SER A 24 -7.96 11.83 -4.25
CA SER A 24 -7.55 10.46 -4.01
C SER A 24 -6.33 10.00 -4.82
N VAL A 25 -5.83 10.82 -5.76
CA VAL A 25 -4.68 10.50 -6.60
C VAL A 25 -3.66 11.63 -6.53
N ARG A 26 -2.41 11.29 -6.21
CA ARG A 26 -1.31 12.25 -6.09
C ARG A 26 -0.02 11.69 -6.71
N VAL A 27 0.66 12.51 -7.49
CA VAL A 27 2.06 12.31 -7.87
C VAL A 27 2.93 12.76 -6.70
N LEU A 28 3.61 11.81 -6.07
CA LEU A 28 4.45 12.06 -4.89
C LEU A 28 5.86 12.52 -5.27
N ALA A 29 6.38 12.01 -6.39
CA ALA A 29 7.71 12.28 -6.88
C ALA A 29 7.79 12.03 -8.38
N TRP A 30 8.84 12.55 -9.00
CA TRP A 30 9.19 12.28 -10.38
C TRP A 30 10.72 12.26 -10.50
N SER A 31 11.24 11.59 -11.53
CA SER A 31 12.68 11.55 -11.81
C SER A 31 12.92 11.25 -13.29
N PRO A 32 13.92 11.89 -13.93
CA PRO A 32 14.43 11.44 -15.22
C PRO A 32 14.96 10.00 -15.13
N VAL A 33 14.69 9.19 -16.13
CA VAL A 33 15.13 7.78 -16.20
C VAL A 33 15.88 7.52 -17.50
N HIS A 34 16.66 6.43 -17.54
CA HIS A 34 17.32 5.99 -18.75
C HIS A 34 16.29 5.66 -19.85
N ALA A 35 16.66 5.83 -21.13
CA ALA A 35 15.77 5.55 -22.25
C ALA A 35 15.26 4.09 -22.28
N ASP A 36 16.08 3.16 -21.80
CA ASP A 36 15.76 1.72 -21.71
C ASP A 36 14.99 1.33 -20.43
N PHE A 37 14.64 2.29 -19.57
CA PHE A 37 13.90 2.00 -18.34
C PHE A 37 12.44 1.65 -18.65
N ASP A 38 12.00 0.52 -18.09
CA ASP A 38 10.60 0.13 -18.06
C ASP A 38 10.13 -0.05 -16.60
N ALA A 39 9.10 0.69 -16.20
CA ALA A 39 8.60 0.69 -14.82
C ALA A 39 8.12 -0.70 -14.33
N ARG A 40 7.69 -1.57 -15.24
CA ARG A 40 7.24 -2.93 -14.92
C ARG A 40 8.38 -3.92 -14.91
N PHE A 41 9.22 -3.92 -15.95
CA PHE A 41 10.26 -4.93 -16.16
C PHE A 41 11.56 -4.62 -15.41
N SER A 42 11.82 -3.34 -15.11
CA SER A 42 12.96 -2.92 -14.28
C SER A 42 12.67 -3.05 -12.77
N CYS A 43 11.41 -3.26 -12.39
CA CYS A 43 11.00 -3.45 -11.00
C CYS A 43 11.42 -4.84 -10.48
N SER A 44 12.25 -4.87 -9.43
CA SER A 44 12.78 -6.10 -8.82
C SER A 44 11.84 -6.78 -7.84
N ALA A 45 11.03 -6.00 -7.11
CA ALA A 45 10.07 -6.50 -6.13
C ALA A 45 8.93 -5.50 -5.90
N ARG A 46 7.78 -6.03 -5.47
CA ARG A 46 6.64 -5.24 -4.99
C ARG A 46 6.42 -5.54 -3.51
N HIS A 47 5.97 -4.53 -2.77
CA HIS A 47 5.69 -4.60 -1.34
C HIS A 47 4.23 -4.21 -1.13
N TYR A 48 3.44 -5.13 -0.56
CA TYR A 48 2.05 -4.91 -0.17
C TYR A 48 1.92 -4.91 1.35
N LYS A 49 1.06 -4.01 1.85
CA LYS A 49 0.69 -3.93 3.27
C LYS A 49 -0.81 -4.13 3.39
N TYR A 50 -1.22 -5.17 4.11
CA TYR A 50 -2.62 -5.44 4.42
C TYR A 50 -2.88 -5.09 5.88
N PHE A 51 -3.67 -4.04 6.10
CA PHE A 51 -4.04 -3.59 7.43
C PHE A 51 -5.31 -4.30 7.89
N PHE A 52 -5.29 -4.89 9.08
CA PHE A 52 -6.42 -5.60 9.65
C PHE A 52 -6.51 -5.39 11.17
N SER A 53 -7.70 -5.55 11.70
CA SER A 53 -8.00 -5.37 13.12
C SER A 53 -8.32 -6.72 13.76
N LEU A 54 -8.20 -6.83 15.09
CA LEU A 54 -8.57 -8.04 15.83
C LEU A 54 -10.05 -8.10 16.22
N TYR A 55 -10.89 -7.28 15.58
CA TYR A 55 -12.32 -7.24 15.90
C TYR A 55 -12.98 -8.61 15.72
N GLU A 56 -13.45 -9.17 16.83
CA GLU A 56 -14.29 -10.34 16.84
C GLU A 56 -15.74 -9.95 16.55
N SER A 57 -16.40 -10.70 15.69
CA SER A 57 -17.82 -10.55 15.39
C SER A 57 -18.51 -11.91 15.39
N PRO A 58 -19.86 -11.96 15.47
CA PRO A 58 -20.57 -13.23 15.35
C PRO A 58 -20.27 -14.01 14.05
N SER A 59 -19.79 -13.33 13.00
CA SER A 59 -19.41 -13.93 11.72
C SER A 59 -17.89 -14.07 11.52
N SER A 60 -17.06 -13.59 12.46
CA SER A 60 -15.61 -13.63 12.38
C SER A 60 -15.01 -13.93 13.75
N PRO A 61 -14.49 -15.15 13.98
CA PRO A 61 -13.87 -15.49 15.25
C PRO A 61 -12.61 -14.65 15.50
N ALA A 62 -12.17 -14.62 16.75
CA ALA A 62 -10.90 -13.99 17.13
C ALA A 62 -9.72 -14.55 16.31
N LEU A 63 -8.84 -13.65 15.86
CA LEU A 63 -7.64 -14.01 15.09
C LEU A 63 -6.48 -14.36 16.03
N ASP A 64 -5.83 -15.50 15.79
CA ASP A 64 -4.61 -15.90 16.48
C ASP A 64 -3.37 -15.39 15.72
N ILE A 65 -2.79 -14.31 16.24
CA ILE A 65 -1.62 -13.65 15.63
C ILE A 65 -0.39 -14.56 15.56
N GLU A 66 -0.16 -15.42 16.55
CA GLU A 66 1.01 -16.31 16.55
C GLU A 66 0.85 -17.41 15.51
N ALA A 67 -0.34 -17.99 15.40
CA ALA A 67 -0.65 -18.94 14.34
C ALA A 67 -0.52 -18.30 12.95
N MET A 68 -1.02 -17.07 12.78
CA MET A 68 -0.88 -16.32 11.53
C MET A 68 0.58 -16.03 11.18
N ARG A 69 1.42 -15.65 12.16
CA ARG A 69 2.87 -15.44 11.96
C ARG A 69 3.58 -16.71 11.52
N LEU A 70 3.29 -17.84 12.18
CA LEU A 70 3.84 -19.14 11.81
C LEU A 70 3.41 -19.55 10.38
N ALA A 71 2.17 -19.28 10.00
CA ALA A 71 1.66 -19.55 8.66
C ALA A 71 2.31 -18.62 7.61
N ALA A 72 2.42 -17.32 7.89
CA ALA A 72 3.06 -16.34 7.01
C ALA A 72 4.52 -16.70 6.72
N GLY A 73 5.27 -17.16 7.74
CA GLY A 73 6.65 -17.63 7.57
C GLY A 73 6.80 -18.78 6.57
N ARG A 74 5.76 -19.59 6.36
CA ARG A 74 5.78 -20.69 5.37
C ARG A 74 5.64 -20.20 3.92
N LEU A 75 5.22 -18.96 3.71
CA LEU A 75 5.10 -18.36 2.38
C LEU A 75 6.48 -17.96 1.83
N VAL A 76 7.47 -17.71 2.69
CA VAL A 76 8.81 -17.25 2.30
C VAL A 76 9.52 -18.31 1.46
N GLY A 77 10.21 -17.87 0.41
CA GLY A 77 10.86 -18.74 -0.56
C GLY A 77 10.10 -18.82 -1.89
N GLU A 78 10.41 -19.84 -2.68
CA GLU A 78 9.83 -20.05 -4.00
C GLU A 78 8.86 -21.23 -3.97
N HIS A 79 7.59 -20.97 -4.29
CA HIS A 79 6.52 -21.96 -4.20
C HIS A 79 5.57 -21.84 -5.38
N ASP A 80 4.83 -22.91 -5.63
CA ASP A 80 3.66 -22.90 -6.51
C ASP A 80 2.45 -22.33 -5.77
N PHE A 81 2.02 -21.13 -6.15
CA PHE A 81 0.93 -20.39 -5.51
C PHE A 81 -0.42 -20.54 -6.24
N ARG A 82 -0.62 -21.60 -7.05
CA ARG A 82 -1.88 -21.80 -7.79
C ARG A 82 -3.15 -21.75 -6.92
N ASN A 83 -3.06 -22.22 -5.68
CA ASN A 83 -4.19 -22.25 -4.74
C ASN A 83 -4.48 -20.88 -4.09
N PHE A 84 -3.58 -19.90 -4.27
CA PHE A 84 -3.74 -18.52 -3.80
C PHE A 84 -4.14 -17.57 -4.91
N CYS A 85 -4.40 -18.08 -6.12
CA CYS A 85 -4.82 -17.24 -7.24
C CYS A 85 -6.17 -17.70 -7.79
N ARG A 86 -6.96 -16.74 -8.26
CA ARG A 86 -8.13 -17.02 -9.07
C ARG A 86 -7.67 -17.42 -10.46
N ILE A 87 -7.87 -18.69 -10.81
CA ILE A 87 -7.62 -19.19 -12.15
C ILE A 87 -8.62 -18.53 -13.11
N ASP A 88 -8.09 -17.77 -14.05
CA ASP A 88 -8.85 -17.18 -15.14
C ASP A 88 -8.50 -17.95 -16.43
N PRO A 89 -9.42 -18.80 -16.95
CA PRO A 89 -9.19 -19.58 -18.16
C PRO A 89 -8.81 -18.74 -19.37
N SER A 90 -9.20 -17.46 -19.39
CA SER A 90 -8.88 -16.55 -20.50
C SER A 90 -7.43 -16.05 -20.48
N LYS A 91 -6.73 -16.12 -19.33
CA LYS A 91 -5.40 -15.53 -19.14
C LYS A 91 -4.23 -16.48 -19.39
N GLN A 92 -4.49 -17.71 -19.84
CA GLN A 92 -3.49 -18.75 -20.18
C GLN A 92 -2.22 -18.69 -19.31
N LEU A 93 -2.40 -18.63 -17.99
CA LEU A 93 -1.26 -18.63 -17.08
C LEU A 93 -0.78 -20.07 -16.89
N ASP A 94 0.44 -20.36 -17.33
CA ASP A 94 1.08 -21.67 -17.18
C ASP A 94 2.08 -21.71 -16.01
N ASN A 95 2.52 -20.53 -15.53
CA ASN A 95 3.48 -20.40 -14.44
C ASN A 95 2.89 -19.76 -13.16
N PHE A 96 2.72 -20.59 -12.14
CA PHE A 96 2.24 -20.23 -10.80
C PHE A 96 3.33 -20.10 -9.74
N HIS A 97 4.61 -20.29 -10.12
CA HIS A 97 5.71 -20.16 -9.19
C HIS A 97 5.99 -18.68 -8.91
N ARG A 98 6.03 -18.30 -7.64
CA ARG A 98 6.42 -16.96 -7.19
C ARG A 98 7.41 -17.07 -6.06
N ARG A 99 8.25 -16.03 -5.92
CA ARG A 99 9.19 -15.90 -4.82
C ARG A 99 8.75 -14.81 -3.86
N ILE A 100 8.48 -15.21 -2.63
CA ILE A 100 8.25 -14.31 -1.50
C ILE A 100 9.58 -14.09 -0.78
N ILE A 101 9.94 -12.82 -0.63
CA ILE A 101 11.16 -12.35 0.01
C ILE A 101 10.94 -12.22 1.52
N SER A 102 9.83 -11.61 1.93
CA SER A 102 9.42 -11.48 3.33
C SER A 102 7.90 -11.53 3.47
N ALA A 103 7.44 -12.03 4.61
CA ALA A 103 6.02 -12.16 4.97
C ALA A 103 5.90 -12.04 6.49
N GLU A 104 5.51 -10.86 6.99
CA GLU A 104 5.57 -10.50 8.41
C GLU A 104 4.26 -9.92 8.91
N ILE A 105 3.89 -10.25 10.16
CA ILE A 105 2.71 -9.68 10.81
C ILE A 105 3.15 -8.92 12.05
N ASN A 106 2.96 -7.60 11.99
CA ASN A 106 3.42 -6.67 13.01
C ASN A 106 2.25 -5.82 13.52
N PRO A 107 2.21 -5.47 14.82
CA PRO A 107 1.30 -4.43 15.27
C PRO A 107 1.66 -3.11 14.57
N VAL A 108 0.65 -2.33 14.23
CA VAL A 108 0.87 -0.95 13.78
C VAL A 108 1.10 -0.13 15.05
N ASP A 109 2.32 0.35 15.24
CA ASP A 109 2.59 1.29 16.32
C ASP A 109 1.73 2.52 16.10
N ASN A 110 0.93 2.87 17.11
CA ASN A 110 0.27 4.17 17.15
C ASN A 110 1.39 5.22 17.18
N LEU A 111 1.68 5.82 16.03
CA LEU A 111 2.47 7.05 15.98
C LEU A 111 1.88 8.00 17.03
N PRO A 112 2.72 8.73 17.79
CA PRO A 112 2.22 9.70 18.75
C PRO A 112 1.22 10.59 18.02
N THR A 113 0.12 10.89 18.69
CA THR A 113 -0.96 11.78 18.25
C THR A 113 -0.42 13.18 17.94
N SER A 114 0.43 13.35 16.92
CA SER A 114 0.49 14.60 16.20
C SER A 114 -0.81 14.63 15.42
N SER A 115 -1.77 15.36 15.96
CA SER A 115 -2.97 15.80 15.29
C SER A 115 -2.70 15.91 13.78
N PRO A 116 -3.58 15.37 12.90
CA PRO A 116 -3.41 15.59 11.46
C PRO A 116 -3.18 17.09 11.23
N PRO A 117 -2.25 17.49 10.34
CA PRO A 117 -2.01 18.90 10.07
C PRO A 117 -3.36 19.54 9.78
N VAL A 118 -3.76 20.45 10.67
CA VAL A 118 -5.00 21.18 10.57
C VAL A 118 -4.89 21.99 9.28
N LEU A 119 -5.46 21.49 8.19
CA LEU A 119 -5.90 22.37 7.12
C LEU A 119 -6.81 23.40 7.79
N SER A 120 -6.39 24.65 7.68
CA SER A 120 -6.81 25.79 8.49
C SER A 120 -8.32 25.82 8.78
N PRO A 121 -8.75 26.26 9.99
CA PRO A 121 -10.14 26.25 10.35
C PRO A 121 -10.93 27.23 9.49
N VAL A 122 -11.98 26.75 8.83
CA VAL A 122 -13.15 27.59 8.56
C VAL A 122 -13.84 27.76 9.92
N GLU A 123 -13.83 29.00 10.43
CA GLU A 123 -14.53 29.37 11.65
C GLU A 123 -16.03 29.13 11.48
N GLN A 124 -16.59 28.15 12.18
CA GLN A 124 -18.02 28.09 12.51
C GLN A 124 -18.28 27.14 13.68
N GLY A 125 -18.60 27.74 14.83
CA GLY A 125 -19.44 27.26 15.94
C GLY A 125 -19.32 25.81 16.44
N ASN A 126 -18.95 25.65 17.72
CA ASN A 126 -19.29 24.56 18.66
C ASN A 126 -19.90 23.27 18.05
N THR A 127 -19.14 22.56 17.23
CA THR A 127 -19.47 21.21 16.81
C THR A 127 -18.26 20.33 17.08
N THR A 128 -18.37 19.48 18.10
CA THR A 128 -17.44 18.37 18.31
C THR A 128 -17.39 17.60 17.00
N ARG A 129 -16.26 17.65 16.29
CA ARG A 129 -16.09 16.87 15.06
C ARG A 129 -16.43 15.42 15.39
N PRO A 130 -17.41 14.80 14.71
CA PRO A 130 -17.75 13.42 15.00
C PRO A 130 -16.51 12.56 14.80
N ALA A 131 -16.35 11.53 15.64
CA ALA A 131 -15.27 10.58 15.47
C ALA A 131 -15.29 10.06 14.02
N VAL A 132 -14.13 10.10 13.34
CA VAL A 132 -13.98 9.67 11.94
C VAL A 132 -14.39 8.20 11.78
N TYR A 133 -14.34 7.43 12.87
CA TYR A 133 -14.69 6.04 12.94
C TYR A 133 -15.70 5.80 14.09
N PRO A 134 -16.64 4.85 13.94
CA PRO A 134 -17.40 4.35 15.08
C PRO A 134 -16.43 3.79 16.14
N GLU A 135 -16.81 3.82 17.42
CA GLU A 135 -15.96 3.39 18.54
C GLU A 135 -15.41 1.97 18.37
N SER A 136 -16.13 1.07 17.69
CA SER A 136 -15.67 -0.30 17.38
C SER A 136 -14.48 -0.37 16.43
N LEU A 137 -14.21 0.70 15.68
CA LEU A 137 -13.11 0.84 14.73
C LEU A 137 -12.07 1.87 15.19
N SER A 138 -12.20 2.39 16.41
CA SER A 138 -11.22 3.29 16.99
C SER A 138 -9.88 2.57 17.18
N PRO A 139 -8.74 3.16 16.78
CA PRO A 139 -7.41 2.60 17.07
C PRO A 139 -7.12 2.47 18.57
N GLN A 140 -7.85 3.20 19.42
CA GLN A 140 -7.73 3.13 20.88
C GLN A 140 -8.41 1.88 21.45
N THR A 141 -9.49 1.41 20.83
CA THR A 141 -10.26 0.23 21.27
C THR A 141 -9.93 -1.03 20.46
N ASN A 142 -9.35 -0.87 19.27
CA ASN A 142 -9.07 -1.95 18.34
C ASN A 142 -7.66 -1.84 17.75
N ARG A 143 -6.77 -2.71 18.22
CA ARG A 143 -5.37 -2.73 17.79
C ARG A 143 -5.29 -3.11 16.32
N LEU A 144 -4.65 -2.27 15.52
CA LEU A 144 -4.40 -2.53 14.11
C LEU A 144 -3.10 -3.32 13.95
N PHE A 145 -3.13 -4.29 13.05
CA PHE A 145 -1.98 -5.07 12.61
C PHE A 145 -1.78 -4.85 11.12
N VAL A 146 -0.55 -5.07 10.66
CA VAL A 146 -0.18 -5.05 9.25
C VAL A 146 0.45 -6.39 8.89
N PHE A 147 -0.06 -7.01 7.83
CA PHE A 147 0.65 -8.06 7.11
C PHE A 147 1.48 -7.41 6.01
N ASP A 148 2.79 -7.43 6.19
CA ASP A 148 3.82 -6.88 5.33
C ASP A 148 4.37 -7.99 4.43
N LEU A 149 4.15 -7.85 3.12
CA LEU A 149 4.43 -8.89 2.14
C LEU A 149 5.29 -8.32 1.00
N VAL A 150 6.49 -8.86 0.82
CA VAL A 150 7.41 -8.48 -0.24
C VAL A 150 7.69 -9.68 -1.13
N GLY A 151 7.55 -9.50 -2.45
CA GLY A 151 7.77 -10.55 -3.43
C GLY A 151 8.22 -10.00 -4.78
N THR A 152 8.84 -10.84 -5.60
CA THR A 152 9.34 -10.42 -6.92
C THR A 152 8.21 -10.12 -7.90
N ALA A 153 7.13 -10.90 -7.83
CA ALA A 153 5.88 -10.72 -8.54
C ALA A 153 4.75 -11.46 -7.80
N PHE A 154 3.50 -11.11 -8.10
CA PHE A 154 2.30 -11.72 -7.50
C PHE A 154 1.37 -12.24 -8.59
N LEU A 155 0.58 -13.27 -8.27
CA LEU A 155 -0.48 -13.76 -9.14
C LEU A 155 -1.72 -12.87 -9.03
N TYR A 156 -2.64 -12.99 -9.98
CA TYR A 156 -3.92 -12.30 -9.86
C TYR A 156 -4.66 -12.81 -8.61
N THR A 157 -5.10 -11.89 -7.74
CA THR A 157 -5.80 -12.14 -6.45
C THR A 157 -5.02 -12.88 -5.36
N MET A 158 -3.71 -13.10 -5.57
CA MET A 158 -2.79 -13.44 -4.49
C MET A 158 -2.52 -12.20 -3.64
#